data_AF-A0A841JTM4-F1
#
_entry.id   AF-A0A841JTM4-F1
#
_cell.length_a   1.000
_cell.length_b   1.000
_cell.length_c   1.000
_cell.angle_alpha   90.00
_cell.angle_beta   90.00
_cell.angle_gamma   90.00
#
_symmetry.space_group_name_H-M   'P 1'
#
loop_
_entity.id
_entity.type
_entity.pdbx_description
1 polymer ?
#
loop_
_entity_poly.entity_id
_entity_poly.type
_entity_poly.pdbx_seq_one_letter_code
_entity_poly.pdbx_strand_id
1 'polypeptide(L)'
;MIKEDRLSVSRPLLKTKGFSTLHLQIFEYILIGKTNREINRILGYTERSHAVVDHSRKVMYKLLAMEDLHKAYFKDRVVYPRKFQFWWKKLLDKHKTELLTMAIAPKFYE
;
A
#
# COMPACT_ATOMS: atom_id res chain seq x y z
N MET A 1 -20.11 46.66 -5.06
CA MET A 1 -20.35 45.21 -5.22
C MET A 1 -19.02 44.49 -5.07
N ILE A 2 -18.83 43.84 -3.92
CA ILE A 2 -17.67 42.98 -3.66
C ILE A 2 -17.90 41.73 -4.52
N LYS A 3 -17.08 41.55 -5.58
CA LYS A 3 -17.08 40.30 -6.35
C LYS A 3 -16.31 39.28 -5.54
N GLU A 4 -17.04 38.27 -5.09
CA GLU A 4 -16.54 37.11 -4.37
C GLU A 4 -15.28 36.55 -5.03
N ASP A 5 -14.21 36.47 -4.24
CA ASP A 5 -13.07 35.61 -4.52
C ASP A 5 -13.60 34.18 -4.64
N ARG A 6 -13.79 33.73 -5.88
CA ARG A 6 -13.87 32.31 -6.20
C ARG A 6 -12.49 31.75 -5.90
N LEU A 7 -12.27 31.39 -4.64
CA LEU A 7 -11.23 30.45 -4.23
C LEU A 7 -11.34 29.26 -5.17
N SER A 8 -10.51 29.25 -6.20
CA SER A 8 -10.28 28.08 -7.01
C SER A 8 -9.69 27.06 -6.05
N VAL A 9 -10.55 26.21 -5.49
CA VAL A 9 -10.18 24.98 -4.78
C VAL A 9 -9.63 24.02 -5.82
N SER A 10 -8.56 24.43 -6.52
CA SER A 10 -7.69 23.51 -7.24
C SER A 10 -6.84 22.84 -6.17
N ARG A 11 -7.45 21.91 -5.42
CA ARG A 11 -6.65 20.91 -4.73
C ARG A 11 -5.78 20.26 -5.79
N PRO A 12 -4.46 20.19 -5.58
CA PRO A 12 -3.55 19.78 -6.62
C PRO A 12 -3.92 18.36 -7.07
N LEU A 13 -4.07 18.18 -8.38
CA LEU A 13 -4.03 16.89 -9.05
C LEU A 13 -2.73 16.21 -8.62
N LEU A 14 -2.80 15.37 -7.59
CA LEU A 14 -1.65 14.65 -7.05
C LEU A 14 -1.28 13.53 -8.04
N LYS A 15 -0.72 13.90 -9.19
CA LYS A 15 -0.07 12.98 -10.15
C LYS A 15 1.26 12.45 -9.61
N THR A 16 1.27 11.92 -8.39
CA THR A 16 2.38 11.11 -7.89
C THR A 16 1.87 9.70 -7.66
N LYS A 17 2.60 8.69 -8.10
CA LYS A 17 2.32 7.26 -7.83
C LYS A 17 2.53 6.94 -6.33
N GLY A 18 1.82 7.65 -5.47
CA GLY A 18 2.05 7.66 -4.03
C GLY A 18 1.64 6.36 -3.34
N PHE A 19 2.08 6.25 -2.09
CA PHE A 19 1.61 5.22 -1.20
C PHE A 19 0.16 5.50 -0.84
N SER A 20 -0.70 4.52 -1.02
CA SER A 20 -2.15 4.65 -0.86
C SER A 20 -2.70 3.56 0.02
N THR A 21 -3.89 3.78 0.58
CA THR A 21 -4.55 2.80 1.45
C THR A 21 -4.81 1.46 0.76
N LEU A 22 -4.95 1.45 -0.58
CA LEU A 22 -5.03 0.23 -1.38
C LEU A 22 -3.80 -0.68 -1.21
N HIS A 23 -2.61 -0.10 -1.05
CA HIS A 23 -1.39 -0.88 -0.82
C HIS A 23 -1.50 -1.67 0.49
N LEU A 24 -1.97 -0.99 1.55
CA LEU A 24 -2.19 -1.60 2.87
C LEU A 24 -3.26 -2.68 2.80
N GLN A 25 -4.40 -2.39 2.15
CA GLN A 25 -5.49 -3.35 1.99
C GLN A 25 -5.05 -4.62 1.25
N ILE A 26 -4.30 -4.49 0.15
CA ILE A 26 -3.72 -5.62 -0.58
C ILE A 26 -2.81 -6.43 0.33
N PHE A 27 -1.95 -5.76 1.10
CA PHE A 27 -1.03 -6.45 2.00
C PHE A 27 -1.77 -7.19 3.12
N GLU A 28 -2.79 -6.59 3.72
CA GLU A 28 -3.64 -7.25 4.71
C GLU A 28 -4.32 -8.51 4.14
N TYR A 29 -4.81 -8.47 2.90
CA TYR A 29 -5.34 -9.67 2.25
C TYR A 29 -4.29 -10.78 2.10
N ILE A 30 -3.03 -10.43 1.80
CA ILE A 30 -1.93 -11.40 1.76
C ILE A 30 -1.70 -12.02 3.14
N LEU A 31 -1.74 -11.21 4.21
CA LEU A 31 -1.45 -11.65 5.58
C LEU A 31 -2.55 -12.55 6.18
N ILE A 32 -3.79 -12.48 5.67
CA ILE A 32 -4.86 -13.42 6.02
C ILE A 32 -4.89 -14.66 5.10
N GLY A 33 -3.90 -14.82 4.22
CA GLY A 33 -3.70 -16.03 3.41
C GLY A 33 -4.33 -16.01 2.02
N LYS A 34 -4.98 -14.93 1.57
CA LYS A 34 -5.55 -14.87 0.21
C LYS A 34 -4.45 -14.97 -0.85
N THR A 35 -4.70 -15.74 -1.90
CA THR A 35 -3.83 -15.87 -3.07
C THR A 35 -3.88 -14.61 -3.95
N ASN A 36 -2.87 -14.43 -4.81
CA ASN A 36 -2.87 -13.28 -5.74
C ASN A 36 -4.09 -13.31 -6.67
N ARG A 37 -4.54 -14.50 -7.08
CA ARG A 37 -5.71 -14.67 -7.95
C ARG A 37 -7.00 -14.21 -7.27
N GLU A 38 -7.20 -14.58 -6.01
CA GLU A 38 -8.36 -14.13 -5.23
C GLU A 38 -8.36 -12.62 -5.03
N ILE A 39 -7.21 -12.05 -4.68
CA ILE A 39 -7.10 -10.59 -4.48
C ILE A 39 -7.32 -9.84 -5.81
N ASN A 40 -6.74 -10.32 -6.90
CA ASN A 40 -6.98 -9.75 -8.23
C ASN A 40 -8.47 -9.75 -8.57
N ARG A 41 -9.18 -10.86 -8.32
CA ARG A 41 -10.63 -10.95 -8.54
C ARG A 41 -11.42 -9.98 -7.66
N ILE A 42 -11.09 -9.87 -6.37
CA ILE A 42 -11.75 -8.95 -5.43
C ILE A 42 -11.59 -7.49 -5.87
N LEU A 43 -10.42 -7.14 -6.42
CA LEU A 43 -10.08 -5.77 -6.79
C LEU A 43 -10.32 -5.44 -8.27
N GLY A 44 -10.92 -6.36 -9.04
CA GLY A 44 -11.21 -6.15 -10.46
C GLY A 44 -9.99 -6.17 -11.39
N TYR A 45 -8.85 -6.69 -10.93
CA TYR A 45 -7.69 -6.93 -11.79
C TYR A 45 -7.81 -8.23 -12.57
N THR A 46 -7.11 -8.31 -13.71
CA THR A 46 -6.96 -9.58 -14.44
C THR A 46 -6.23 -10.61 -13.58
N GLU A 47 -6.53 -11.90 -13.76
CA GLU A 47 -5.95 -12.96 -12.92
C GLU A 47 -4.42 -13.02 -13.01
N ARG A 48 -3.84 -12.60 -14.15
CA ARG A 48 -2.39 -12.54 -14.40
C ARG A 48 -1.74 -11.21 -14.00
N SER A 49 -2.49 -10.28 -13.40
CA SER A 49 -1.96 -8.98 -12.98
C SER A 49 -0.89 -9.13 -11.91
N HIS A 50 0.20 -8.36 -12.07
CA HIS A 50 1.27 -8.22 -11.08
C HIS A 50 0.95 -7.19 -9.98
N ALA A 51 -0.19 -6.50 -10.06
CA ALA A 51 -0.57 -5.42 -9.16
C ALA A 51 -0.45 -5.83 -7.67
N VAL A 52 -0.94 -7.01 -7.30
CA VAL A 52 -0.85 -7.51 -5.91
C VAL A 52 0.60 -7.59 -5.41
N VAL A 53 1.52 -8.07 -6.25
CA VAL A 53 2.94 -8.20 -5.90
C VAL A 53 3.58 -6.82 -5.79
N ASP A 54 3.33 -5.93 -6.74
CA ASP A 54 3.94 -4.61 -6.78
C ASP A 54 3.43 -3.72 -5.64
N HIS A 55 2.13 -3.77 -5.35
CA HIS A 55 1.54 -3.01 -4.25
C HIS A 55 2.02 -3.50 -2.89
N SER A 56 2.06 -4.82 -2.67
CA SER A 56 2.52 -5.38 -1.39
C SER A 56 4.01 -5.13 -1.14
N ARG A 57 4.86 -5.14 -2.18
CA ARG A 57 6.29 -4.79 -2.06
C ARG A 57 6.51 -3.38 -1.53
N LYS A 58 5.68 -2.41 -1.95
CA LYS A 58 5.77 -1.04 -1.42
C LYS A 58 5.51 -0.97 0.07
N VAL A 59 4.55 -1.75 0.59
CA VAL A 59 4.30 -1.84 2.04
C VAL A 59 5.48 -2.49 2.74
N MET A 60 5.95 -3.63 2.23
CA MET A 60 7.07 -4.37 2.82
C MET A 60 8.35 -3.54 2.90
N TYR A 61 8.72 -2.80 1.85
CA TYR A 61 9.91 -1.95 1.88
C TYR A 61 9.78 -0.77 2.84
N LYS A 62 8.58 -0.20 3.00
CA LYS A 62 8.35 0.82 4.03
C LYS A 62 8.51 0.25 5.43
N LEU A 63 7.88 -0.90 5.71
CA LEU A 63 8.03 -1.58 7.00
C LEU A 63 9.48 -1.92 7.32
N LEU A 64 10.25 -2.39 6.34
CA LEU A 64 11.69 -2.64 6.53
C LEU A 64 12.45 -1.35 6.85
N ALA A 65 12.18 -0.24 6.14
CA ALA A 65 12.81 1.04 6.41
C ALA A 65 12.47 1.58 7.82
N MET A 66 11.24 1.38 8.29
CA MET A 66 10.80 1.79 9.63
C MET A 66 11.43 0.96 10.76
N GLU A 67 11.97 -0.22 10.44
CA GLU A 67 12.72 -1.08 11.37
C GLU A 67 14.24 -0.96 11.17
N ASP A 68 14.71 -0.05 10.32
CA ASP A 68 16.12 0.07 9.92
C ASP A 68 16.70 -1.26 9.35
N LEU A 69 15.87 -2.02 8.65
CA LEU A 69 16.24 -3.30 8.04
C LEU A 69 16.54 -3.13 6.56
N HIS A 70 17.77 -3.45 6.16
CA HIS A 70 18.15 -3.32 4.75
C HIS A 70 17.55 -4.45 3.89
N LYS A 71 16.84 -4.08 2.82
CA LYS A 71 16.10 -5.00 1.93
C LYS A 71 16.90 -6.18 1.38
N ALA A 72 18.23 -6.04 1.23
CA ALA A 72 19.09 -7.10 0.72
C ALA A 72 19.09 -8.34 1.62
N TYR A 73 19.00 -8.16 2.95
CA TYR A 73 19.03 -9.25 3.93
C TYR A 73 17.64 -9.88 4.16
N PHE A 74 16.58 -9.28 3.61
CA PHE A 74 15.18 -9.68 3.81
C PHE A 74 14.48 -10.03 2.49
N LYS A 75 15.25 -10.32 1.43
CA LYS A 75 14.73 -10.60 0.09
C LYS A 75 13.75 -11.78 0.09
N ASP A 76 14.06 -12.84 0.83
CA ASP A 76 13.22 -14.02 1.02
C ASP A 76 11.83 -13.67 1.58
N ARG A 77 11.78 -12.81 2.60
CA ARG A 77 10.54 -12.35 3.23
C ARG A 77 9.70 -11.49 2.30
N VAL A 78 10.35 -10.72 1.43
CA VAL A 78 9.68 -9.89 0.41
C VAL A 78 9.15 -10.73 -0.77
N VAL A 79 9.87 -11.77 -1.17
CA VAL A 79 9.45 -12.67 -2.27
C VAL A 79 8.34 -13.61 -1.80
N TYR A 80 8.39 -14.08 -0.55
CA TYR A 80 7.46 -15.06 0.00
C TYR A 80 6.71 -14.54 1.25
N PRO A 81 5.97 -13.43 1.17
CA PRO A 81 5.38 -12.78 2.35
C PRO A 81 4.45 -13.69 3.16
N ARG A 82 3.73 -14.61 2.49
CA ARG A 82 2.84 -15.57 3.15
C ARG A 82 3.57 -16.57 4.05
N LYS A 83 4.80 -16.95 3.70
CA LYS A 83 5.64 -17.82 4.57
C LYS A 83 6.04 -17.11 5.87
N PHE A 84 6.06 -15.78 5.86
CA PHE A 84 6.45 -14.94 6.99
C PHE A 84 5.28 -14.07 7.48
N GLN A 85 4.03 -14.54 7.30
CA GLN A 85 2.84 -13.73 7.55
C GLN A 85 2.75 -13.19 8.98
N PHE A 86 3.15 -13.98 9.98
CA PHE A 86 3.12 -13.54 11.38
C PHE A 86 4.15 -12.44 11.67
N TRP A 87 5.33 -12.55 11.07
CA TRP A 87 6.38 -11.54 11.20
C TRP A 87 5.97 -10.23 10.54
N TRP A 88 5.44 -10.31 9.31
CA TRP A 88 4.92 -9.15 8.61
C TRP A 88 3.71 -8.53 9.30
N LYS A 89 2.81 -9.35 9.86
CA LYS A 89 1.66 -8.88 10.64
C LYS A 89 2.11 -8.12 11.88
N LYS A 90 3.10 -8.62 12.61
CA LYS A 90 3.66 -7.92 13.78
C LYS A 90 4.21 -6.54 13.41
N LEU A 91 4.96 -6.45 12.29
CA LEU A 91 5.48 -5.17 11.81
C LEU A 91 4.37 -4.23 11.33
N LEU A 92 3.40 -4.77 10.59
CA LEU A 92 2.26 -3.99 10.13
C LEU A 92 1.49 -3.43 11.32
N ASP A 93 1.12 -4.27 12.29
CA ASP A 93 0.36 -3.85 13.47
C ASP A 93 1.13 -2.79 14.30
N LYS A 94 2.46 -2.90 14.39
CA LYS A 94 3.34 -1.89 15.04
C LYS A 94 3.30 -0.51 14.35
N HIS A 95 3.29 -0.50 13.02
CA HIS A 95 3.49 0.71 12.20
C HIS A 95 2.25 1.19 11.45
N LYS A 96 1.10 0.50 11.61
CA LYS A 96 -0.10 0.70 10.80
C LYS A 96 -0.60 2.14 10.85
N THR A 97 -0.59 2.76 12.03
CA THR A 97 -1.03 4.15 12.21
C THR A 97 -0.20 5.11 11.39
N GLU A 98 1.12 5.00 11.42
CA GLU A 98 2.03 5.86 10.66
C GLU A 98 1.95 5.59 9.15
N LEU A 99 1.78 4.33 8.74
CA LEU A 99 1.53 3.99 7.35
C LEU A 99 0.23 4.59 6.83
N LEU A 100 -0.82 4.66 7.66
CA LEU A 100 -2.10 5.27 7.31
C LEU A 100 -1.99 6.80 7.20
N THR A 101 -1.21 7.48 8.04
CA THR A 101 -1.00 8.93 7.92
C THR A 101 -0.22 9.30 6.67
N MET A 102 0.71 8.44 6.22
CA MET A 102 1.41 8.59 4.95
C MET A 102 0.56 8.22 3.72
N ALA A 103 -0.48 7.41 3.89
CA ALA A 103 -1.25 6.85 2.80
C ALA A 103 -2.32 7.84 2.30
N ILE A 104 -2.30 8.16 1.01
CA ILE A 104 -3.34 8.97 0.38
C ILE A 104 -4.49 8.04 -0.06
N ALA A 105 -5.73 8.41 0.24
CA ALA A 105 -6.88 7.63 -0.21
C ALA A 105 -6.97 7.65 -1.76
N PRO A 106 -7.24 6.50 -2.43
CA PRO A 106 -7.30 6.40 -3.89
C PRO A 106 -8.14 7.47 -4.59
N LYS A 107 -9.25 7.88 -3.98
CA LYS A 107 -10.18 8.92 -4.47
C LYS A 107 -9.58 10.32 -4.69
N PHE A 108 -8.34 10.55 -4.24
CA PHE A 108 -7.62 11.80 -4.45
C PHE A 108 -6.62 11.74 -5.62
N TYR A 109 -6.59 10.62 -6.37
CA TYR A 109 -5.74 10.40 -7.54
C TYR A 109 -6.49 10.36 -8.89
N GLU A 110 -7.83 10.30 -8.86
CA GLU A 110 -8.70 10.44 -10.03
C GLU A 110 -8.82 11.91 -10.45
#